data_AF-A0A357I844-F1
#
_entry.id   AF-A0A357I844-F1
#
_cell.length_a   1.000
_cell.length_b   1.000
_cell.length_c   1.000
_cell.angle_alpha   90.00
_cell.angle_beta   90.00
_cell.angle_gamma   90.00
#
_symmetry.space_group_name_H-M   'P 1'
#
loop_
_entity.id
_entity.type
_entity.pdbx_description
1 polymer ?
#
loop_
_entity_poly.entity_id
_entity_poly.type
_entity_poly.pdbx_seq_one_letter_code
_entity_poly.pdbx_strand_id
1 'polypeptide(L)'
;MSTQNRLEPLVDIAESREQQDARKLAKITETRNALRAQMTQLMTYRDDYKTSAVLGKSQTRATFTDTQVFLARLNRSIALVEEQLQQAEAQRQVLTQQWEQSRMKTRSLEKVVEMQCDAEFTRRVRVEQKEQDEIAGRMRSAFADFHRSPS
;
A
#
# COMPACT_ATOMS: atom_id res chain seq x y z
N MET A 1 27.90 -19.96 1.96
CA MET A 1 26.47 -19.60 1.83
C MET A 1 26.23 -18.36 2.67
N SER A 2 26.28 -17.17 2.06
CA SER A 2 26.12 -15.89 2.75
C SER A 2 24.68 -15.66 3.18
N THR A 3 24.49 -15.07 4.36
CA THR A 3 23.19 -14.76 4.99
C THR A 3 22.32 -13.84 4.12
N GLN A 4 22.96 -13.07 3.24
CA GLN A 4 22.36 -12.15 2.27
C GLN A 4 21.33 -12.82 1.36
N ASN A 5 21.61 -14.05 0.91
CA ASN A 5 20.71 -14.83 0.03
C ASN A 5 19.49 -15.42 0.77
N ARG A 6 19.42 -15.29 2.11
CA ARG A 6 18.30 -15.81 2.91
C ARG A 6 17.24 -14.75 3.23
N LEU A 7 17.57 -13.46 3.12
CA LEU A 7 16.65 -12.37 3.42
C LEU A 7 15.94 -11.80 2.19
N GLU A 8 16.56 -11.89 1.01
CA GLU A 8 15.93 -11.47 -0.27
C GLU A 8 14.54 -12.11 -0.48
N PRO A 9 14.35 -13.44 -0.33
CA PRO A 9 13.02 -14.04 -0.48
C PRO A 9 12.00 -13.55 0.56
N LEU A 10 12.47 -13.12 1.74
CA LEU A 10 11.58 -12.59 2.78
C LEU A 10 11.13 -11.15 2.47
N VAL A 11 11.98 -10.35 1.83
CA VAL A 11 11.62 -9.04 1.30
C VAL A 11 10.59 -9.20 0.19
N ASP A 12 10.82 -10.09 -0.78
CA ASP A 12 9.88 -10.33 -1.88
C ASP A 12 8.49 -10.74 -1.38
N ILE A 13 8.43 -11.62 -0.37
CA ILE A 13 7.16 -12.03 0.25
C ILE A 13 6.48 -10.85 0.95
N ALA A 14 7.25 -10.00 1.65
CA ALA A 14 6.73 -8.83 2.33
C ALA A 14 6.19 -7.78 1.35
N GLU A 15 6.94 -7.49 0.28
CA GLU A 15 6.53 -6.59 -0.82
C GLU A 15 5.26 -7.10 -1.51
N SER A 16 5.22 -8.40 -1.82
CA SER A 16 4.04 -9.02 -2.43
C SER A 16 2.80 -8.84 -1.54
N ARG A 17 2.96 -9.04 -0.23
CA ARG A 17 1.87 -8.86 0.73
C ARG A 17 1.43 -7.40 0.84
N GLU A 18 2.37 -6.47 0.92
CA GLU A 18 2.08 -5.04 0.91
C GLU A 18 1.31 -4.63 -0.36
N GLN A 19 1.74 -5.12 -1.53
CA GLN A 19 1.07 -4.84 -2.79
C GLN A 19 -0.35 -5.43 -2.82
N GLN A 20 -0.57 -6.61 -2.27
CA GLN A 20 -1.90 -7.19 -2.12
C GLN A 20 -2.81 -6.34 -1.23
N ASP A 21 -2.30 -5.88 -0.09
CA ASP A 21 -3.07 -5.06 0.84
C ASP A 21 -3.36 -3.66 0.26
N ALA A 22 -2.41 -3.08 -0.49
CA ALA A 22 -2.61 -1.86 -1.26
C ALA A 22 -3.72 -2.01 -2.32
N ARG A 23 -3.76 -3.14 -3.05
CA ARG A 23 -4.81 -3.43 -4.05
C ARG A 23 -6.19 -3.54 -3.40
N LYS A 24 -6.29 -4.21 -2.24
CA LYS A 24 -7.55 -4.28 -1.48
C LYS A 24 -8.00 -2.90 -1.03
N LEU A 25 -7.08 -2.08 -0.51
CA LEU A 25 -7.37 -0.72 -0.08
C LEU A 25 -7.84 0.17 -1.24
N ALA A 26 -7.22 0.04 -2.42
CA ALA A 26 -7.64 0.74 -3.62
C ALA A 26 -9.08 0.36 -4.01
N LYS A 27 -9.38 -0.94 -4.06
CA LYS A 27 -10.70 -1.45 -4.43
C LYS A 27 -11.82 -0.99 -3.48
N ILE A 28 -11.59 -1.03 -2.16
CA ILE A 28 -12.59 -0.56 -1.20
C ILE A 28 -12.77 0.96 -1.28
N THR A 29 -11.70 1.70 -1.57
CA THR A 29 -11.76 3.16 -1.73
C THR A 29 -12.58 3.55 -2.96
N GLU A 30 -12.39 2.86 -4.08
CA GLU A 30 -13.21 3.02 -5.29
C GLU A 30 -14.69 2.72 -5.00
N THR A 31 -14.97 1.59 -4.33
CA THR A 31 -16.32 1.19 -3.94
C THR A 31 -16.99 2.25 -3.06
N ARG A 32 -16.28 2.75 -2.03
CA ARG A 32 -16.76 3.83 -1.16
C ARG A 32 -17.07 5.10 -1.95
N ASN A 33 -16.23 5.46 -2.92
CA ASN A 33 -16.44 6.65 -3.74
C ASN A 33 -17.68 6.51 -4.63
N ALA A 34 -17.88 5.35 -5.24
CA ALA A 34 -19.07 5.05 -6.04
C ALA A 34 -20.35 5.13 -5.19
N LEU A 35 -20.35 4.52 -4.00
CA LEU A 35 -21.48 4.58 -3.06
C LEU A 35 -21.79 6.01 -2.62
N ARG A 36 -20.75 6.80 -2.34
CA ARG A 36 -20.92 8.21 -1.97
C ARG A 36 -21.49 9.05 -3.11
N ALA A 37 -21.04 8.82 -4.34
CA ALA A 37 -21.60 9.49 -5.52
C ALA A 37 -23.08 9.12 -5.72
N GLN A 38 -23.42 7.84 -5.59
CA GLN A 38 -24.79 7.35 -5.67
C GLN A 38 -25.68 7.97 -4.57
N MET A 39 -25.18 8.03 -3.33
CA MET A 39 -25.88 8.66 -2.21
C MET A 39 -26.20 10.13 -2.51
N THR A 40 -25.21 10.89 -2.98
CA THR A 40 -25.40 12.29 -3.38
C THR A 40 -26.48 12.41 -4.47
N GLN A 41 -26.43 11.56 -5.51
CA GLN A 41 -27.44 11.57 -6.58
C GLN A 41 -28.85 11.29 -6.05
N LEU A 42 -29.01 10.30 -5.17
CA LEU A 42 -30.31 9.95 -4.59
C LEU A 42 -30.84 11.06 -3.67
N MET A 43 -29.96 11.71 -2.91
CA MET A 43 -30.32 12.84 -2.06
C MET A 43 -30.74 14.06 -2.89
N THR A 44 -29.95 14.44 -3.90
CA THR A 44 -30.30 15.53 -4.82
C THR A 44 -31.64 15.27 -5.49
N TYR A 45 -31.84 14.07 -6.03
CA TYR A 45 -33.09 13.71 -6.69
C TYR A 45 -34.29 13.77 -5.73
N ARG A 46 -34.13 13.33 -4.48
CA ARG A 46 -35.17 13.45 -3.45
C ARG A 46 -35.53 14.91 -3.16
N ASP A 47 -34.53 15.77 -3.06
CA ASP A 47 -34.72 17.16 -2.67
C ASP A 47 -35.33 17.99 -3.83
N ASP A 48 -34.91 17.73 -5.06
CA ASP A 48 -35.55 18.28 -6.28
C ASP A 48 -37.01 17.84 -6.39
N TYR A 49 -37.29 16.57 -6.08
CA TYR A 49 -38.64 16.04 -6.10
C TYR A 49 -39.54 16.65 -5.02
N LYS A 50 -39.03 16.84 -3.79
CA LYS A 50 -39.77 17.55 -2.73
C LYS A 50 -40.10 18.98 -3.14
N THR A 51 -39.14 19.67 -3.75
CA THR A 51 -39.31 21.07 -4.20
C THR A 51 -40.37 21.18 -5.29
N SER A 52 -40.33 20.30 -6.29
CA SER A 52 -41.33 20.27 -7.37
C SER A 52 -42.72 19.86 -6.90
N ALA A 53 -42.84 18.94 -5.94
CA ALA A 53 -44.12 18.55 -5.33
C ALA A 53 -44.79 19.70 -4.55
N VAL A 54 -43.99 20.55 -3.88
CA VAL A 54 -44.50 21.73 -3.15
C VAL A 54 -44.98 22.83 -4.10
N LEU A 55 -44.35 22.98 -5.27
CA LEU A 55 -44.69 23.98 -6.28
C LEU A 55 -45.87 23.55 -7.19
N GLY A 56 -46.10 22.25 -7.35
CA GLY A 56 -47.16 21.66 -8.19
C GLY A 56 -48.55 21.69 -7.52
N LYS A 57 -49.22 22.84 -7.51
CA LYS A 57 -50.63 22.98 -7.08
C LYS A 57 -51.61 22.38 -8.09
N SER A 58 -51.77 21.06 -8.10
CA SER A 58 -52.98 20.31 -8.52
C SER A 58 -52.58 18.84 -8.75
N GLN A 59 -52.53 18.03 -7.69
CA GLN A 59 -52.33 16.58 -7.80
C GLN A 59 -53.60 15.86 -7.34
N THR A 60 -54.15 15.01 -8.21
CA THR A 60 -55.30 14.14 -7.93
C THR A 60 -54.95 13.12 -6.83
N ARG A 61 -55.93 12.63 -6.06
CA ARG A 61 -55.70 11.66 -4.95
C ARG A 61 -54.94 10.37 -5.38
N ALA A 62 -55.10 9.95 -6.63
CA ALA A 62 -54.37 8.82 -7.22
C ALA A 62 -52.87 9.12 -7.40
N THR A 63 -52.52 10.29 -7.97
CA THR A 63 -51.11 10.68 -8.15
C THR A 63 -50.40 10.92 -6.82
N PHE A 64 -51.13 11.35 -5.79
CA PHE A 64 -50.59 11.49 -4.44
C PHE A 64 -50.20 10.13 -3.81
N THR A 65 -50.98 9.07 -4.03
CA THR A 65 -50.70 7.74 -3.47
C THR A 65 -49.47 7.12 -4.14
N ASP A 66 -49.38 7.20 -5.46
CA ASP A 66 -48.20 6.73 -6.22
C ASP A 66 -46.93 7.49 -5.83
N THR A 67 -47.07 8.79 -5.58
CA THR A 67 -45.99 9.66 -5.10
C THR A 67 -45.44 9.22 -3.74
N GLN A 68 -46.31 8.88 -2.79
CA GLN A 68 -45.89 8.38 -1.47
C GLN A 68 -45.17 7.04 -1.56
N VAL A 69 -45.67 6.12 -2.41
CA VAL A 69 -45.03 4.81 -2.63
C VAL A 69 -43.63 4.98 -3.24
N PHE A 70 -43.50 5.88 -4.21
CA PHE A 70 -42.21 6.17 -4.83
C PHE A 70 -41.21 6.77 -3.84
N LEU A 71 -41.62 7.76 -3.04
CA LEU A 71 -40.78 8.36 -2.01
C LEU A 71 -40.35 7.34 -0.94
N ALA A 72 -41.25 6.44 -0.54
CA ALA A 72 -40.91 5.36 0.39
C ALA A 72 -39.84 4.43 -0.19
N ARG A 73 -39.93 4.08 -1.48
CA ARG A 73 -38.90 3.29 -2.18
C ARG A 73 -37.57 4.04 -2.26
N LEU A 74 -37.59 5.33 -2.61
CA LEU A 74 -36.39 6.16 -2.68
C LEU A 74 -35.68 6.25 -1.31
N ASN A 75 -36.43 6.50 -0.24
CA ASN A 75 -35.89 6.54 1.12
C ASN A 75 -35.29 5.18 1.54
N ARG A 76 -35.93 4.07 1.15
CA ARG A 76 -35.38 2.73 1.39
C ARG A 76 -34.07 2.50 0.66
N SER A 77 -33.96 2.94 -0.60
CA SER A 77 -32.72 2.87 -1.36
C SER A 77 -31.61 3.72 -0.73
N ILE A 78 -31.94 4.92 -0.26
CA ILE A 78 -31.01 5.81 0.46
C ILE A 78 -30.49 5.11 1.72
N ALA A 79 -31.37 4.52 2.53
CA ALA A 79 -30.98 3.81 3.75
C ALA A 79 -30.06 2.61 3.45
N LEU A 80 -30.33 1.87 2.36
CA LEU A 80 -29.48 0.76 1.94
C LEU A 80 -28.08 1.22 1.52
N VAL A 81 -28.00 2.29 0.72
CA VAL A 81 -26.71 2.85 0.27
C VAL A 81 -25.94 3.44 1.45
N GLU A 82 -26.62 4.05 2.41
CA GLU A 82 -26.03 4.55 3.65
C GLU A 82 -25.39 3.42 4.48
N GLU A 83 -26.12 2.31 4.68
CA GLU A 83 -25.58 1.14 5.37
C GLU A 83 -24.35 0.57 4.66
N GLN A 84 -24.41 0.43 3.32
CA GLN A 84 -23.28 -0.03 2.51
C GLN A 84 -22.08 0.92 2.61
N LEU A 85 -22.32 2.23 2.66
CA LEU A 85 -21.27 3.23 2.82
C LEU A 85 -20.59 3.11 4.19
N GLN A 86 -21.36 2.94 5.26
CA GLN A 86 -20.82 2.72 6.61
C GLN A 86 -19.96 1.46 6.67
N GLN A 87 -20.44 0.35 6.07
CA GLN A 87 -19.67 -0.88 5.98
C GLN A 87 -18.37 -0.69 5.17
N ALA A 88 -18.44 0.01 4.03
CA ALA A 88 -17.27 0.29 3.21
C ALA A 88 -16.25 1.20 3.92
N GLU A 89 -16.71 2.16 4.73
CA GLU A 89 -15.85 3.02 5.53
C GLU A 89 -15.14 2.25 6.66
N ALA A 90 -15.86 1.39 7.38
CA ALA A 90 -15.28 0.52 8.39
C ALA A 90 -14.25 -0.44 7.77
N GLN A 91 -14.58 -1.07 6.65
CA GLN A 91 -13.66 -1.95 5.92
C GLN A 91 -12.42 -1.20 5.42
N ARG A 92 -12.58 0.03 4.91
CA ARG A 92 -11.45 0.86 4.50
C ARG A 92 -10.51 1.14 5.67
N GLN A 93 -11.04 1.47 6.85
CA GLN A 93 -10.21 1.71 8.03
C GLN A 93 -9.38 0.49 8.42
N VAL A 94 -9.99 -0.70 8.41
CA VAL A 94 -9.28 -1.96 8.66
C VAL A 94 -8.19 -2.21 7.62
N LEU A 95 -8.50 -2.03 6.33
CA LEU A 95 -7.55 -2.23 5.24
C LEU A 95 -6.41 -1.21 5.25
N THR A 96 -6.66 0.02 5.67
CA THR A 96 -5.62 1.04 5.88
C THR A 96 -4.64 0.57 6.94
N GLN A 97 -5.13 0.11 8.11
CA GLN A 97 -4.26 -0.39 9.18
C GLN A 97 -3.44 -1.61 8.73
N GLN A 98 -4.06 -2.53 7.99
CA GLN A 98 -3.35 -3.70 7.45
C GLN A 98 -2.24 -3.30 6.47
N TRP A 99 -2.54 -2.38 5.54
CA TRP A 99 -1.55 -1.87 4.61
C TRP A 99 -0.39 -1.16 5.34
N GLU A 100 -0.68 -0.30 6.32
CA GLU A 100 0.35 0.37 7.13
C GLU A 100 1.27 -0.64 7.84
N GLN A 101 0.69 -1.68 8.45
CA GLN A 101 1.47 -2.74 9.11
C GLN A 101 2.35 -3.50 8.11
N SER A 102 1.82 -3.85 6.93
CA SER A 102 2.62 -4.50 5.88
C SER A 102 3.76 -3.60 5.40
N ARG A 103 3.50 -2.31 5.17
CA ARG A 103 4.49 -1.32 4.73
C ARG A 103 5.61 -1.15 5.76
N MET A 104 5.26 -1.06 7.03
CA MET A 104 6.25 -0.99 8.12
C MET A 104 7.14 -2.23 8.14
N LYS A 105 6.56 -3.42 7.94
CA LYS A 105 7.30 -4.68 7.90
C LYS A 105 8.24 -4.75 6.70
N THR A 106 7.77 -4.43 5.49
CA THR A 106 8.59 -4.38 4.28
C THR A 106 9.79 -3.46 4.50
N ARG A 107 9.54 -2.21 4.93
CA ARG A 107 10.60 -1.22 5.17
C ARG A 107 11.63 -1.67 6.21
N SER A 108 11.18 -2.38 7.25
CA SER A 108 12.09 -2.92 8.26
C SER A 108 13.02 -3.99 7.69
N LEU A 109 12.51 -4.86 6.80
CA LEU A 109 13.30 -5.90 6.16
C LEU A 109 14.26 -5.32 5.11
N GLU A 110 13.80 -4.39 4.28
CA GLU A 110 14.63 -3.65 3.32
C GLU A 110 15.85 -3.03 4.01
N LYS A 111 15.63 -2.34 5.14
CA LYS A 111 16.71 -1.73 5.92
C LYS A 111 17.72 -2.75 6.44
N VAL A 112 17.25 -3.92 6.89
CA VAL A 112 18.16 -4.98 7.37
C VAL A 112 19.00 -5.52 6.22
N VAL A 113 18.41 -5.70 5.03
CA VAL A 113 19.13 -6.15 3.84
C VAL A 113 20.18 -5.12 3.42
N GLU A 114 19.82 -3.84 3.36
CA GLU A 114 20.74 -2.74 3.06
C GLU A 114 21.96 -2.73 4.01
N MET A 115 21.70 -2.79 5.33
CA MET A 115 22.78 -2.84 6.32
C MET A 115 23.70 -4.06 6.15
N GLN A 116 23.17 -5.21 5.74
CA GLN A 116 23.98 -6.39 5.48
C GLN A 116 24.81 -6.25 4.20
N CYS A 117 24.24 -5.67 3.15
CA CYS A 117 24.97 -5.37 1.91
C CYS A 117 26.18 -4.48 2.19
N ASP A 118 26.00 -3.42 2.97
CA ASP A 118 27.07 -2.48 3.32
C ASP A 118 28.17 -3.15 4.18
N ALA A 119 27.77 -4.00 5.13
CA ALA A 119 28.70 -4.73 5.97
C ALA A 119 29.54 -5.72 5.17
N GLU A 120 28.92 -6.46 4.25
CA GLU A 120 29.61 -7.40 3.36
C GLU A 120 30.52 -6.67 2.36
N PHE A 121 30.09 -5.55 1.79
CA PHE A 121 30.94 -4.71 0.95
C PHE A 121 32.19 -4.23 1.70
N THR A 122 32.00 -3.65 2.89
CA THR A 122 33.10 -3.16 3.74
C THR A 122 34.06 -4.30 4.10
N ARG A 123 33.54 -5.48 4.40
CA ARG A 123 34.34 -6.67 4.69
C ARG A 123 35.17 -7.10 3.49
N ARG A 124 34.59 -7.13 2.28
CA ARG A 124 35.31 -7.50 1.05
C ARG A 124 36.44 -6.51 0.75
N VAL A 125 36.17 -5.21 0.83
CA VAL A 125 37.18 -4.16 0.61
C VAL A 125 38.36 -4.34 1.58
N ARG A 126 38.10 -4.62 2.87
CA ARG A 126 39.17 -4.87 3.85
C ARG A 126 39.99 -6.13 3.54
N VAL A 127 39.34 -7.20 3.08
CA VAL A 127 40.03 -8.44 2.71
C VAL A 127 40.90 -8.21 1.47
N GLU A 128 40.37 -7.58 0.43
CA GLU A 128 41.12 -7.27 -0.81
C GLU A 128 42.32 -6.35 -0.53
N GLN A 129 42.15 -5.32 0.30
CA GLN A 129 43.25 -4.43 0.69
C GLN A 129 44.35 -5.20 1.43
N LYS A 130 43.97 -6.07 2.37
CA LYS A 130 44.93 -6.90 3.12
C LYS A 130 45.70 -7.84 2.19
N GLU A 131 45.02 -8.46 1.23
CA GLU A 131 45.65 -9.34 0.23
C GLU A 131 46.64 -8.59 -0.65
N GLN A 132 46.29 -7.37 -1.09
CA GLN A 132 47.20 -6.50 -1.87
C GLN A 132 48.43 -6.10 -1.07
N ASP A 133 48.27 -5.71 0.20
CA ASP A 133 49.37 -5.34 1.08
C ASP A 133 50.31 -6.51 1.34
N GLU A 134 49.78 -7.73 1.53
CA GLU A 134 50.58 -8.94 1.67
C GLU A 134 51.37 -9.29 0.40
N ILE A 135 50.76 -9.18 -0.78
CA ILE A 135 51.45 -9.41 -2.06
C ILE A 135 52.54 -8.37 -2.26
N ALA A 136 52.24 -7.10 -2.04
CA ALA A 136 53.22 -6.01 -2.15
C ALA A 136 54.35 -6.15 -1.13
N GLY A 137 54.05 -6.60 0.09
CA GLY A 137 55.04 -6.95 1.11
C GLY A 137 55.97 -8.08 0.67
N ARG A 138 55.40 -9.19 0.15
CA ARG A 138 56.17 -10.33 -0.38
C ARG A 138 57.03 -9.96 -1.58
N MET A 139 56.53 -9.13 -2.50
CA MET A 139 57.32 -8.62 -3.62
C MET A 139 58.48 -7.74 -3.15
N ARG A 140 58.23 -6.84 -2.20
CA ARG A 140 59.28 -5.99 -1.61
C ARG A 140 60.37 -6.81 -0.91
N SER A 141 60.00 -7.84 -0.14
CA SER A 141 60.98 -8.73 0.51
C SER A 141 61.78 -9.54 -0.52
N ALA A 142 61.12 -10.11 -1.53
CA ALA A 142 61.80 -10.87 -2.58
C ALA A 142 62.77 -10.00 -3.41
N PHE A 143 62.41 -8.74 -3.66
CA PHE A 143 63.27 -7.80 -4.38
C PHE A 143 64.48 -7.37 -3.53
N ALA A 144 64.29 -7.21 -2.21
CA ALA A 144 65.37 -6.90 -1.28
C ALA A 144 66.35 -8.08 -1.14
N ASP A 145 65.87 -9.31 -1.12
CA ASP A 145 66.71 -10.51 -1.04
C ASP A 145 67.50 -10.74 -2.35
N PHE A 146 66.91 -10.47 -3.51
CA PHE A 146 67.61 -10.56 -4.81
C PHE A 146 68.81 -9.60 -4.91
N HIS A 147 68.69 -8.39 -4.36
CA HIS A 147 69.79 -7.42 -4.33
C HIS A 147 70.81 -7.65 -3.21
N ARG A 148 70.58 -8.62 -2.30
CA ARG A 148 71.46 -8.91 -1.15
C ARG A 148 72.43 -10.08 -1.39
N SER A 149 72.45 -10.69 -2.58
CA SER A 149 73.46 -11.68 -2.98
C SER A 149 74.52 -11.08 -3.90
N PRO A 150 75.68 -10.67 -3.36
CA PRO A 150 76.94 -10.67 -4.08
C PRO A 150 77.86 -11.79 -3.57
N SER A 151 78.29 -12.66 -4.49
CA SER A 151 79.58 -13.37 -4.60
C SER A 151 79.41 -14.72 -5.28
#